data_AF-A0A0G3GJL6-F1
#
_entry.id   AF-A0A0G3GJL6-F1
#
_cell.length_a   1.000
_cell.length_b   1.000
_cell.length_c   1.000
_cell.angle_alpha   90.00
_cell.angle_beta   90.00
_cell.angle_gamma   90.00
#
_symmetry.space_group_name_H-M   'P 1'
#
loop_
_entity.id
_entity.type
_entity.pdbx_description
1 polymer ?
#
loop_
_entity_poly.entity_id
_entity_poly.type
_entity_poly.pdbx_seq_one_letter_code
_entity_poly.pdbx_strand_id
1 'polypeptide(L)' 'MIISEGQLRGAFKGFKNTDTIFEFYGGRKWRQAVYQYEYFYAYMPRAKVIQEGGAYVLRVEGMARGVVVRPA' A
#
# COMPACT_ATOMS: atom_id res chain seq x y z
N MET A 1 -2.15 -10.17 11.16
CA MET A 1 -3.58 -10.26 10.75
C MET A 1 -3.78 -9.49 9.44
N ILE A 2 -4.61 -9.97 8.50
CA ILE A 2 -4.97 -9.19 7.31
C ILE A 2 -6.07 -8.19 7.69
N ILE A 3 -5.86 -6.92 7.38
CA ILE A 3 -6.78 -5.81 7.69
C ILE A 3 -7.55 -5.38 6.46
N SER A 4 -6.88 -5.33 5.30
CA SER A 4 -7.47 -5.02 3.99
C SER A 4 -6.83 -5.90 2.93
N GLU A 5 -7.58 -6.33 1.94
CA GLU A 5 -7.08 -7.11 0.80
C GLU A 5 -7.94 -6.82 -0.42
N GLY A 6 -7.31 -6.78 -1.60
CA GLY A 6 -8.00 -6.49 -2.86
C GLY A 6 -7.08 -5.80 -3.88
N GLN A 7 -7.67 -5.18 -4.89
CA GLN A 7 -6.91 -4.40 -5.87
C GLN A 7 -6.80 -2.93 -5.45
N LEU A 8 -5.63 -2.35 -5.70
CA LEU A 8 -5.48 -0.89 -5.69
C LEU A 8 -6.21 -0.28 -6.90
N ARG A 9 -6.70 0.94 -6.74
CA ARG A 9 -7.43 1.67 -7.79
C ARG A 9 -6.44 2.32 -8.75
N GLY A 10 -6.61 2.06 -10.04
CA GLY A 10 -5.86 2.71 -11.12
C GLY A 10 -4.38 2.35 -11.14
N ALA A 11 -3.56 3.31 -11.58
CA ALA A 11 -2.12 3.11 -11.74
C ALA A 11 -1.39 3.23 -10.40
N PHE A 12 -0.71 2.15 -10.01
CA PHE A 12 0.27 2.15 -8.94
C PHE A 12 1.66 2.45 -9.54
N LYS A 13 2.38 3.40 -8.94
CA LYS A 13 3.71 3.87 -9.40
C LYS A 13 4.79 3.69 -8.34
N GLY A 14 4.58 2.75 -7.42
CA GLY A 14 5.51 2.48 -6.33
C GLY A 14 5.28 3.33 -5.09
N PHE A 15 6.23 3.23 -4.16
CA PHE A 15 6.30 4.04 -2.94
C PHE A 15 7.09 5.32 -3.23
N LYS A 16 6.65 6.45 -2.66
CA LYS A 16 7.27 7.75 -2.98
C LYS A 16 7.63 8.53 -1.72
N ASN A 17 6.62 8.88 -0.92
CA ASN A 17 6.75 9.72 0.26
C ASN A 17 5.48 9.59 1.12
N THR A 18 5.45 10.30 2.26
CA THR A 18 4.35 10.27 3.22
C THR A 18 3.04 10.90 2.73
N ASP A 19 3.04 11.57 1.58
CA ASP A 19 1.82 12.11 0.95
C ASP A 19 1.16 11.09 0.02
N THR A 20 1.81 9.93 -0.19
CA THR A 20 1.29 8.88 -1.05
C THR A 20 0.10 8.19 -0.42
N ILE A 21 -1.03 8.20 -1.13
CA ILE A 21 -2.28 7.51 -0.75
C ILE A 21 -2.50 6.32 -1.67
N PHE A 22 -2.80 5.18 -1.07
CA PHE A 22 -3.19 3.94 -1.73
C PHE A 22 -4.69 3.73 -1.49
N GLU A 23 -5.48 3.82 -2.55
CA GLU A 23 -6.92 3.57 -2.53
C GLU A 23 -7.19 2.16 -3.04
N PHE A 24 -7.90 1.34 -2.25
CA PHE A 24 -8.42 0.06 -2.71
C PHE A 24 -9.72 0.26 -3.50
N TYR A 25 -10.06 -0.68 -4.39
CA TYR A 25 -11.29 -0.61 -5.20
C TYR A 25 -12.56 -0.45 -4.35
N GLY A 26 -12.58 -1.02 -3.14
CA GLY A 26 -13.67 -0.85 -2.16
C GLY A 26 -13.71 0.51 -1.44
N GLY A 27 -12.91 1.49 -1.86
CA GLY A 27 -12.90 2.86 -1.32
C GLY A 27 -12.04 3.07 -0.07
N ARG A 28 -11.54 2.01 0.57
CA ARG A 28 -10.64 2.12 1.72
C ARG A 28 -9.29 2.71 1.30
N LYS A 29 -8.80 3.68 2.08
CA LYS A 29 -7.56 4.42 1.79
C LYS A 29 -6.52 4.23 2.89
N TRP A 30 -5.26 4.15 2.47
CA TRP A 30 -4.10 4.04 3.32
C TRP A 30 -3.04 5.06 2.88
N ARG A 31 -2.46 5.80 3.83
CA ARG A 31 -1.39 6.75 3.57
C ARG A 31 -0.07 6.14 4.01
N GLN A 32 0.96 6.27 3.18
CA GLN A 32 2.33 5.92 3.54
C GLN A 32 2.75 6.68 4.82
N ALA A 33 3.23 5.95 5.83
CA ALA A 33 3.52 6.51 7.15
C ALA A 33 5.00 6.89 7.32
N VAL A 34 5.89 6.34 6.50
CA VAL A 34 7.34 6.58 6.56
C VAL A 34 7.87 6.92 5.18
N TYR A 35 8.97 7.69 5.11
CA TYR A 35 9.65 7.90 3.83
C TYR A 35 10.25 6.58 3.33
N GLN A 36 9.83 6.17 2.13
CA GLN A 36 10.33 5.01 1.42
C GLN A 36 10.07 5.25 -0.06
N TYR A 37 11.12 5.10 -0.86
CA TYR A 37 11.05 5.24 -2.31
C TYR A 37 11.36 3.90 -2.96
N GLU A 38 10.46 3.45 -3.83
CA GLU A 38 10.67 2.26 -4.66
C GLU A 38 9.75 2.39 -5.87
N TYR A 39 10.33 2.50 -7.07
CA TYR A 39 9.56 2.57 -8.30
C TYR A 39 9.08 1.18 -8.71
N PHE A 40 7.77 1.06 -8.95
CA PHE A 40 7.16 -0.12 -9.54
C PHE A 40 5.88 0.30 -10.24
N TYR A 41 5.73 -0.07 -11.51
CA TYR A 41 4.52 0.22 -12.25
C TYR A 41 3.64 -1.02 -12.34
N ALA A 42 2.39 -0.88 -11.92
CA ALA A 42 1.35 -1.86 -12.20
C ALA A 42 -0.02 -1.18 -12.30
N TYR A 43 -0.87 -1.71 -13.19
CA TYR A 43 -2.25 -1.27 -13.29
C TYR A 43 -3.15 -2.16 -12.43
N MET A 44 -3.83 -1.54 -11.46
CA MET A 44 -4.72 -2.19 -10.49
C MET A 44 -4.12 -3.44 -9.81
N PRO A 45 -2.88 -3.37 -9.26
CA PRO A 45 -2.25 -4.53 -8.66
C PRO A 45 -3.03 -5.02 -7.43
N ARG A 46 -2.96 -6.32 -7.16
CA ARG A 46 -3.40 -6.87 -5.88
C ARG A 46 -2.48 -6.38 -4.76
N ALA A 47 -3.07 -6.10 -3.62
CA ALA A 47 -2.37 -5.68 -2.44
C ALA A 47 -3.10 -6.15 -1.18
N LYS A 48 -2.37 -6.17 -0.07
CA LYS A 48 -2.95 -6.38 1.26
C LYS A 48 -2.29 -5.48 2.28
N VAL A 49 -3.07 -5.03 3.25
CA VAL A 49 -2.57 -4.40 4.46
C VAL A 49 -2.63 -5.42 5.58
N ILE A 50 -1.47 -5.70 6.17
CA ILE A 50 -1.35 -6.58 7.32
C ILE A 50 -1.00 -5.77 8.56
N GLN A 51 -1.43 -6.23 9.72
CA GLN A 51 -0.93 -5.77 11.01
C GLN A 51 0.17 -6.71 11.49
N GLU A 52 1.35 -6.14 11.72
CA GLU A 52 2.57 -6.84 12.15
C GLU A 52 3.37 -5.89 13.07
N GLY A 53 3.80 -6.37 14.24
CA GLY A 53 4.62 -5.58 15.18
C GLY A 53 3.99 -4.26 15.65
N GLY A 54 2.67 -4.18 15.75
CA GLY A 54 1.95 -2.94 16.12
C GLY A 54 1.80 -1.91 15.00
N ALA A 55 2.30 -2.20 13.80
CA ALA A 55 2.19 -1.34 12.63
C ALA A 55 1.31 -1.98 11.54
N TYR A 56 0.79 -1.13 10.64
CA TYR A 56 0.16 -1.58 9.41
C TYR A 56 1.16 -1.51 8.26
N VAL A 57 1.25 -2.59 7.48
CA VAL A 57 2.17 -2.70 6.35
C VAL A 57 1.39 -3.05 5.10
N LEU A 58 1.50 -2.20 4.07
CA LEU A 58 0.99 -2.49 2.73
C LEU A 58 2.01 -3.35 1.99
N ARG A 59 1.57 -4.50 1.47
CA ARG A 59 2.32 -5.33 0.54
C ARG A 59 1.59 -5.36 -0.81
N VAL A 60 2.32 -5.08 -1.88
CA VAL A 60 1.80 -5.07 -3.26
C VAL A 60 2.39 -6.26 -4.01
N GLU A 61 1.54 -6.99 -4.74
CA GLU A 61 1.98 -8.13 -5.54
C GLU A 61 3.02 -7.68 -6.58
N GLY A 62 4.15 -8.40 -6.65
CA GLY A 62 5.29 -8.05 -7.51
C GLY A 62 6.35 -7.16 -6.85
N MET A 63 6.10 -6.61 -5.66
CA MET A 63 7.11 -5.87 -4.90
C MET A 63 7.74 -6.72 -3.81
N ALA A 64 9.06 -6.61 -3.66
CA ALA A 64 9.80 -7.35 -2.64
C ALA A 64 9.59 -6.77 -1.23
N ARG A 65 9.43 -5.46 -1.12
CA ARG A 65 9.28 -4.75 0.15
C ARG A 65 7.85 -4.26 0.33
N GLY A 66 7.38 -4.31 1.57
CA GLY A 66 6.20 -3.54 1.99
C GLY A 66 6.58 -2.13 2.41
N VAL A 67 5.56 -1.31 2.68
CA VAL A 67 5.71 0.02 3.28
C VAL A 67 4.76 0.17 4.46
N VAL A 68 5.22 0.84 5.52
CA VAL A 68 4.37 1.16 6.67
C VAL A 68 3.32 2.18 6.24
N VAL A 69 2.07 1.93 6.62
CA VAL A 69 0.92 2.78 6.30
C VAL A 69 0.11 3.11 7.55
N ARG A 70 -0.73 4.13 7.43
CA ARG A 70 -1.77 4.50 8.40
C ARG A 70 -3.09 4.76 7.67
N PRO A 71 -4.26 4.63 8.35
CA PRO A 71 -5.53 5.06 7.77
C PRO A 71 -5.45 6.50 7.24
N ALA A 72 -6.05 6.77 6.08
CA ALA A 72 -6.04 8.06 5.41
C ALA A 72 -7.41 8.72 5.39
#